data_AF-A0A818MG50-F1
#
_entry.id   AF-A0A818MG50-F1
#
_cell.length_a   1.000
_cell.length_b   1.000
_cell.length_c   1.000
_cell.angle_alpha   90.00
_cell.angle_beta   90.00
_cell.angle_gamma   90.00
#
_symmetry.space_group_name_H-M   'P 1'
#
loop_
_entity.id
_entity.type
_entity.pdbx_description
1 polymer ?
#
loop_
_entity_poly.entity_id
_entity_poly.type
_entity_poly.pdbx_seq_one_letter_code
_entity_poly.pdbx_strand_id
1 'polypeptide(L)'
;MTKNAMGNEYSALLNAALGNVLGIFISPALVFYFMSNPTINSLPSSPGGSENSRLDYGSVMKNLGLTVLLPLFVGQVIHFLWTKQVAYVREKFYFSELNSLALLALVWSVFCTAIATGSFQTIHGKDLGALVIIDAGIYIVFSLLIMITTRIPIRHWQFSREDTVAIMFCGATKTVAMGVPLINILYTGGDQEVIGLLSLPLIMYHVEQLIMGAIEVLLLKKWVTTGIKKQSTMLNDNKVNPKMCQLTTISVRSS
;
A
#
# COMPACT_ATOMS: atom_id res chain seq x y z
N MET A 1 4.58 -3.20 9.54
CA MET A 1 5.77 -3.75 8.85
C MET A 1 7.01 -2.88 9.02
N THR A 2 6.98 -1.60 8.60
CA THR A 2 8.14 -0.68 8.67
C THR A 2 8.84 -0.62 10.03
N LYS A 3 8.07 -0.43 11.12
CA LYS A 3 8.58 -0.44 12.49
C LYS A 3 9.36 -1.72 12.83
N ASN A 4 8.79 -2.88 12.47
CA ASN A 4 9.39 -4.18 12.77
C ASN A 4 10.68 -4.42 11.99
N ALA A 5 10.84 -3.76 10.83
CA ALA A 5 12.03 -3.81 10.00
C ALA A 5 13.10 -2.76 10.38
N MET A 6 12.91 -2.01 11.49
CA MET A 6 13.75 -0.88 11.90
C MET A 6 13.81 0.24 10.85
N GLY A 7 12.72 0.46 10.11
CA GLY A 7 12.59 1.58 9.17
C GLY A 7 12.06 2.85 9.84
N ASN A 8 12.11 3.97 9.11
CA ASN A 8 11.62 5.26 9.61
C ASN A 8 10.08 5.28 9.70
N GLU A 9 9.54 5.23 10.92
CA GLU A 9 8.09 5.22 11.17
C GLU A 9 7.39 6.51 10.71
N TYR A 10 8.04 7.67 10.88
CA TYR A 10 7.45 8.97 10.57
C TYR A 10 7.30 9.18 9.07
N SER A 11 8.36 8.87 8.31
CA SER A 11 8.33 8.93 6.84
C SER A 11 7.29 7.98 6.28
N ALA A 12 7.17 6.77 6.85
CA ALA A 12 6.17 5.81 6.41
C ALA A 12 4.74 6.29 6.67
N LEU A 13 4.47 6.83 7.87
CA LEU A 13 3.12 7.30 8.22
C LEU A 13 2.68 8.47 7.33
N LEU A 14 3.57 9.44 7.10
CA LEU A 14 3.30 10.57 6.21
C LEU A 14 3.03 10.10 4.78
N ASN A 15 3.89 9.23 4.24
CA ASN A 15 3.75 8.74 2.87
C ASN A 15 2.48 7.91 2.70
N ALA A 16 2.15 7.05 3.66
CA ALA A 16 0.92 6.27 3.65
C ALA A 16 -0.33 7.16 3.71
N ALA A 17 -0.32 8.22 4.54
CA ALA A 17 -1.42 9.17 4.63
C ALA A 17 -1.62 9.92 3.31
N LEU A 18 -0.54 10.47 2.73
CA LEU A 18 -0.58 11.14 1.44
C LEU A 18 -1.03 10.21 0.31
N GLY A 19 -0.48 8.98 0.28
CA GLY A 19 -0.84 7.97 -0.71
C GLY A 19 -2.31 7.55 -0.63
N ASN A 20 -2.87 7.41 0.57
CA ASN A 20 -4.29 7.11 0.75
C ASN A 20 -5.18 8.27 0.28
N VAL A 21 -4.81 9.53 0.59
CA VAL A 21 -5.60 10.70 0.16
C VAL A 21 -5.51 10.89 -1.36
N LEU A 22 -4.31 10.87 -1.93
CA LEU A 22 -4.10 11.01 -3.37
C LEU A 22 -4.71 9.82 -4.14
N GLY A 23 -4.60 8.62 -3.58
CA GLY A 23 -5.11 7.38 -4.17
C GLY A 23 -6.62 7.40 -4.40
N ILE A 24 -7.39 8.11 -3.58
CA ILE A 24 -8.84 8.27 -3.75
C ILE A 24 -9.17 9.01 -5.06
N PHE A 25 -8.31 9.93 -5.51
CA PHE A 25 -8.51 10.67 -6.75
C PHE A 25 -7.84 10.00 -7.95
N ILE A 26 -6.59 9.54 -7.75
CA ILE A 26 -5.77 8.98 -8.82
C ILE A 26 -6.27 7.60 -9.25
N SER A 27 -6.66 6.73 -8.31
CA SER A 27 -7.04 5.35 -8.64
C SER A 27 -8.30 5.28 -9.52
N PRO A 28 -9.41 5.99 -9.19
CA PRO A 28 -10.57 6.02 -10.08
C PRO A 28 -10.21 6.65 -11.43
N ALA A 29 -9.49 7.78 -11.44
CA ALA A 29 -9.09 8.45 -12.69
C ALA A 29 -8.34 7.51 -13.65
N LEU A 30 -7.44 6.70 -13.09
CA LEU A 30 -6.67 5.72 -13.85
C LEU A 30 -7.55 4.57 -14.36
N VAL A 31 -8.48 4.07 -13.54
CA VAL A 31 -9.47 3.07 -13.95
C VAL A 31 -10.34 3.60 -15.09
N PHE A 32 -10.85 4.82 -14.98
CA PHE A 32 -11.63 5.46 -16.05
C PHE A 32 -10.82 5.61 -17.33
N TYR A 33 -9.56 6.03 -17.22
CA TYR A 33 -8.66 6.10 -18.37
C TYR A 33 -8.50 4.74 -19.04
N PHE A 34 -8.23 3.68 -18.29
CA PHE A 34 -8.10 2.32 -18.85
C PHE A 34 -9.41 1.76 -19.41
N MET A 35 -10.54 1.99 -18.75
CA MET A 35 -11.86 1.54 -19.22
C MET A 35 -12.36 2.31 -20.45
N SER A 36 -11.92 3.57 -20.64
CA SER A 36 -12.27 4.37 -21.80
C SER A 36 -11.51 3.99 -23.08
N ASN A 37 -10.48 3.15 -22.97
CA ASN A 37 -9.69 2.70 -24.10
C ASN A 37 -10.26 1.39 -24.68
N PRO A 38 -10.70 1.37 -25.95
CA PRO A 38 -11.37 0.22 -26.58
C PRO A 38 -10.48 -1.02 -26.74
N THR A 39 -9.17 -0.91 -26.49
CA THR A 39 -8.20 -2.02 -26.58
C THR A 39 -8.24 -2.96 -25.37
N ILE A 40 -8.89 -2.58 -24.26
CA ILE A 40 -8.96 -3.33 -22.99
C ILE A 40 -10.41 -3.68 -22.63
N ASN A 41 -11.22 -4.03 -23.62
CA ASN A 41 -12.65 -4.38 -23.49
C ASN A 41 -12.93 -5.73 -22.78
N SER A 42 -11.99 -6.27 -22.00
CA SER A 42 -12.16 -7.53 -21.26
C SER A 42 -12.61 -7.35 -19.81
N LEU A 43 -12.71 -6.11 -19.31
CA LEU A 43 -13.37 -5.83 -18.05
C LEU A 43 -14.90 -5.94 -18.24
N PRO A 44 -15.65 -6.52 -17.28
CA PRO A 44 -17.10 -6.56 -17.36
C PRO A 44 -17.61 -5.13 -17.54
N SER A 45 -18.25 -4.88 -18.68
CA SER A 45 -18.94 -3.63 -18.97
C SER A 45 -19.90 -3.37 -17.81
N SER A 46 -19.92 -2.15 -17.26
CA SER A 46 -20.82 -1.82 -16.14
C SER A 46 -22.23 -2.35 -16.42
N PRO A 47 -22.78 -3.23 -15.56
CA PRO A 47 -24.13 -3.72 -15.77
C PRO A 47 -25.08 -2.55 -15.51
N GLY A 48 -25.90 -2.19 -16.50
CA GLY A 48 -26.94 -1.16 -16.37
C GLY A 48 -26.79 0.08 -17.26
N GLY A 49 -25.79 0.17 -18.13
CA GLY A 49 -25.64 1.29 -19.05
C GLY A 49 -25.86 0.88 -20.50
N SER A 50 -26.88 1.43 -21.16
CA SER A 50 -26.93 1.52 -22.63
C SER A 50 -25.56 1.96 -23.18
N GLU A 51 -25.21 1.61 -24.42
CA GLU A 51 -23.95 1.94 -25.11
C GLU A 51 -23.50 3.44 -25.05
N ASN A 52 -24.31 4.32 -24.44
CA ASN A 52 -24.08 5.75 -24.23
C ASN A 52 -23.96 6.18 -22.75
N SER A 53 -24.07 5.27 -21.77
CA SER A 53 -23.97 5.60 -20.34
C SER A 53 -22.51 5.62 -19.91
N ARG A 54 -21.81 6.68 -20.30
CA ARG A 54 -20.53 7.04 -19.69
C ARG A 54 -20.76 7.10 -18.17
N LEU A 55 -20.07 6.24 -17.43
CA LEU A 55 -19.99 6.34 -15.98
C LEU A 55 -19.68 7.80 -15.62
N ASP A 56 -20.57 8.43 -14.86
CA ASP A 56 -20.37 9.80 -14.43
C ASP A 56 -19.24 9.86 -13.40
N TYR A 57 -18.04 10.17 -13.90
CA TYR A 57 -16.83 10.39 -13.11
C TYR A 57 -17.10 11.33 -11.93
N GLY A 58 -17.91 12.37 -12.13
CA GLY A 58 -18.25 13.34 -11.10
C GLY A 58 -19.01 12.70 -9.94
N SER A 59 -20.00 11.87 -10.23
CA SER A 59 -20.77 11.14 -9.22
C SER A 59 -19.94 10.09 -8.48
N VAL A 60 -19.08 9.34 -9.18
CA VAL A 60 -18.19 8.35 -8.55
C VAL A 60 -17.19 9.05 -7.63
N MET A 61 -16.57 10.14 -8.08
CA MET A 61 -15.63 10.91 -7.27
C MET A 61 -16.31 11.54 -6.05
N LYS A 62 -17.53 12.08 -6.22
CA LYS A 62 -18.32 12.64 -5.12
C LYS A 62 -18.66 11.58 -4.08
N ASN A 63 -19.14 10.40 -4.51
CA ASN A 63 -19.50 9.31 -3.60
C ASN A 63 -18.28 8.74 -2.88
N LEU A 64 -17.15 8.56 -3.57
CA LEU A 64 -15.89 8.14 -2.96
C LEU A 64 -15.36 9.18 -1.97
N GLY A 65 -15.37 10.46 -2.36
CA GLY A 65 -14.99 11.56 -1.48
C GLY A 65 -15.84 11.60 -0.22
N LEU A 66 -17.16 11.46 -0.34
CA LEU A 66 -18.05 11.44 0.82
C LEU A 66 -17.89 10.18 1.68
N THR A 67 -17.58 9.02 1.09
CA THR A 67 -17.45 7.77 1.84
C THR A 67 -16.11 7.67 2.55
N VAL A 68 -15.05 8.22 1.96
CA VAL A 68 -13.67 8.02 2.43
C VAL A 68 -13.03 9.31 2.94
N LEU A 69 -13.11 10.43 2.19
CA LEU A 69 -12.50 11.69 2.63
C LEU A 69 -13.28 12.34 3.77
N LEU A 70 -14.61 12.23 3.79
CA LEU A 70 -15.42 12.79 4.86
C LEU A 70 -15.05 12.22 6.24
N PRO A 71 -15.03 10.89 6.48
CA PRO A 71 -14.62 10.35 7.79
C PRO A 71 -13.16 10.66 8.12
N LEU A 72 -12.26 10.72 7.12
CA LEU A 72 -10.88 11.16 7.34
C LEU A 72 -10.82 12.62 7.79
N PHE A 73 -11.55 13.51 7.14
CA PHE A 73 -11.61 14.94 7.48
C PHE A 73 -12.19 15.16 8.87
N VAL A 74 -13.32 14.52 9.16
CA VAL A 74 -13.95 14.55 10.50
C VAL A 74 -12.98 14.03 11.57
N GLY A 75 -12.29 12.91 11.29
CA GLY A 75 -11.27 12.37 12.20
C GLY A 75 -10.12 13.34 12.46
N GLN A 76 -9.62 14.03 11.42
CA GLN A 76 -8.56 15.04 11.57
C GLN A 76 -9.03 16.27 12.35
N VAL A 77 -10.25 16.75 12.11
CA VAL A 77 -10.84 17.87 12.86
C VAL A 77 -10.98 17.51 14.34
N ILE A 78 -11.48 16.30 14.66
CA ILE A 78 -11.58 15.82 16.04
C ILE A 78 -10.19 15.74 16.69
N HIS A 79 -9.20 15.20 15.99
CA HIS A 79 -7.83 15.10 16.51
C HIS A 79 -7.19 16.47 16.74
N PHE A 80 -7.45 17.44 15.86
CA PHE A 80 -6.98 18.81 15.98
C PHE A 80 -7.63 19.54 17.17
N LEU A 81 -8.94 19.37 17.38
CA LEU A 81 -9.67 20.02 18.47
C LEU A 81 -9.43 19.38 19.84
N TRP A 82 -9.22 18.06 19.89
CA TRP A 82 -9.14 17.29 21.14
C TRP A 82 -7.92 16.37 21.24
N THR A 83 -6.73 16.89 20.92
CA THR A 83 -5.49 16.09 20.85
C THR A 83 -5.20 15.30 22.14
N LYS A 84 -5.44 15.89 23.33
CA LYS A 84 -5.17 15.24 24.62
C LYS A 84 -6.14 14.09 24.92
N GLN A 85 -7.43 14.29 24.65
CA GLN A 85 -8.47 13.29 24.85
C GLN A 85 -8.33 12.15 23.84
N VAL A 86 -8.00 12.45 22.59
CA VAL A 86 -7.75 11.42 21.57
C VAL A 86 -6.53 10.58 21.93
N ALA A 87 -5.46 11.19 22.46
CA ALA A 87 -4.29 10.43 22.94
C ALA A 87 -4.66 9.47 24.08
N TYR A 88 -5.45 9.93 25.05
CA TYR A 88 -5.94 9.08 26.15
C TYR A 88 -6.83 7.93 25.65
N VAL A 89 -7.78 8.22 24.77
CA VAL A 89 -8.69 7.24 24.19
C VAL A 89 -7.93 6.21 23.34
N ARG A 90 -6.91 6.65 22.60
CA ARG A 90 -6.02 5.78 21.80
C ARG A 90 -5.32 4.72 22.65
N GLU A 91 -4.83 5.12 23.81
CA GLU A 91 -4.15 4.22 24.77
C GLU A 91 -5.15 3.31 25.49
N LYS A 92 -6.27 3.86 25.94
CA LYS A 92 -7.31 3.13 26.70
C LYS A 92 -8.01 2.04 25.88
N PHE A 93 -8.32 2.31 24.61
CA PHE A 93 -9.11 1.43 23.74
C PHE A 93 -8.29 0.54 22.82
N TYR A 94 -6.96 0.50 22.96
CA TYR A 94 -6.10 -0.30 22.09
C TYR A 94 -6.44 -0.11 20.60
N PHE A 95 -6.47 1.15 20.13
CA PHE A 95 -6.93 1.50 18.78
C PHE A 95 -6.26 0.70 17.65
N SER A 96 -5.02 0.25 17.85
CA SER A 96 -4.31 -0.61 16.91
C SER A 96 -4.96 -1.99 16.76
N GLU A 97 -5.49 -2.56 17.83
CA GLU A 97 -6.19 -3.84 17.84
C GLU A 97 -7.58 -3.69 17.23
N LEU A 98 -8.31 -2.62 17.58
CA LEU A 98 -9.60 -2.30 16.96
C LEU A 98 -9.49 -2.11 15.44
N ASN A 99 -8.46 -1.40 14.98
CA ASN A 99 -8.21 -1.23 13.55
C ASN A 99 -7.92 -2.59 12.87
N SER A 100 -7.15 -3.46 13.53
CA SER A 100 -6.85 -4.80 13.00
C SER A 100 -8.10 -5.68 12.97
N LEU A 101 -8.96 -5.59 13.99
CA LEU A 101 -10.25 -6.29 14.05
C LEU A 101 -11.21 -5.78 12.97
N ALA A 102 -11.29 -4.46 12.77
CA ALA A 102 -12.12 -3.86 11.73
C ALA A 102 -11.66 -4.27 10.33
N LEU A 103 -10.34 -4.30 10.09
CA LEU A 103 -9.77 -4.78 8.83
C LEU A 103 -10.06 -6.28 8.62
N LEU A 104 -9.94 -7.09 9.66
CA LEU A 104 -10.29 -8.51 9.62
C LEU A 104 -11.78 -8.71 9.32
N ALA A 105 -12.66 -7.95 9.97
CA ALA A 105 -14.10 -7.99 9.74
C ALA A 105 -14.47 -7.55 8.31
N LEU A 106 -13.77 -6.56 7.75
CA LEU A 106 -13.92 -6.14 6.37
C LEU A 106 -13.52 -7.27 5.41
N VAL A 107 -12.34 -7.86 5.59
CA VAL A 107 -11.88 -8.99 4.74
C VAL A 107 -12.86 -10.17 4.84
N TRP A 108 -13.31 -10.49 6.05
CA TRP A 108 -14.33 -11.51 6.29
C TRP A 108 -15.64 -11.23 5.56
N SER A 109 -16.16 -10.00 5.66
CA SER A 109 -17.40 -9.59 4.98
C SER A 109 -17.30 -9.75 3.47
N VAL A 110 -16.18 -9.35 2.88
CA VAL A 110 -15.96 -9.45 1.43
C VAL A 110 -15.83 -10.92 1.02
N PHE A 111 -15.15 -11.73 1.81
CA PHE A 111 -15.01 -13.17 1.57
C PHE A 111 -16.37 -13.89 1.63
N CYS A 112 -17.20 -13.58 2.64
CA CYS A 112 -18.57 -14.08 2.71
C CYS A 112 -19.40 -13.67 1.50
N THR A 113 -19.23 -12.43 1.02
CA THR A 113 -19.91 -11.95 -0.20
C THR A 113 -19.48 -12.77 -1.41
N ALA A 114 -18.17 -12.99 -1.61
CA ALA A 114 -17.63 -13.78 -2.72
C ALA A 114 -18.08 -15.26 -2.71
N ILE A 115 -18.28 -15.85 -1.52
CA ILE A 115 -18.85 -17.20 -1.40
C ILE A 115 -20.35 -17.19 -1.70
N ALA A 116 -21.10 -16.23 -1.13
CA ALA A 116 -22.55 -16.13 -1.31
C ALA A 116 -22.93 -15.93 -2.78
N THR A 117 -22.08 -15.24 -3.54
CA THR A 117 -22.24 -15.02 -4.99
C THR A 117 -21.74 -16.18 -5.84
N GLY A 118 -21.21 -17.25 -5.25
CA GLY A 118 -20.69 -18.40 -6.00
C GLY A 118 -19.44 -18.11 -6.81
N SER A 119 -18.76 -16.98 -6.60
CA SER A 119 -17.66 -16.52 -7.47
C SER A 119 -16.48 -17.49 -7.55
N PHE A 120 -16.25 -18.30 -6.50
CA PHE A 120 -15.23 -19.36 -6.49
C PHE A 120 -15.56 -20.56 -7.38
N GLN A 121 -16.84 -20.79 -7.67
CA GLN A 121 -17.31 -21.91 -8.50
C GLN A 121 -17.25 -21.56 -9.99
N THR A 122 -17.36 -20.27 -10.30
CA THR A 122 -17.29 -19.72 -11.67
C THR A 122 -15.85 -19.70 -12.22
N ILE A 123 -14.83 -19.73 -11.36
CA ILE A 123 -13.41 -19.61 -11.74
C ILE A 123 -12.75 -20.98 -11.75
N HIS A 124 -12.03 -21.31 -12.82
CA HIS A 124 -11.21 -22.51 -12.85
C HIS A 124 -10.02 -22.40 -11.88
N GLY A 125 -9.69 -23.49 -11.19
CA GLY A 125 -8.54 -23.51 -10.25
C GLY A 125 -7.19 -23.11 -10.88
N LYS A 126 -7.06 -23.24 -12.21
CA LYS A 126 -5.89 -22.74 -12.96
C LYS A 126 -5.80 -21.22 -12.97
N ASP A 127 -6.92 -20.53 -13.13
CA ASP A 127 -6.98 -19.07 -13.17
C ASP A 127 -6.70 -18.49 -11.78
N LEU A 128 -7.18 -19.17 -10.72
CA LEU A 128 -6.84 -18.81 -9.35
C LEU A 128 -5.33 -18.96 -9.07
N GLY A 129 -4.72 -20.06 -9.52
CA GLY A 129 -3.28 -20.26 -9.41
C GLY A 129 -2.47 -19.20 -10.18
N ALA A 130 -2.90 -18.86 -11.39
CA ALA A 130 -2.28 -17.80 -12.18
C ALA A 130 -2.40 -16.43 -11.50
N LEU A 131 -3.56 -16.13 -10.93
CA LEU A 131 -3.83 -14.89 -10.20
C LEU A 131 -2.87 -14.72 -9.01
N VAL A 132 -2.71 -15.74 -8.19
CA VAL A 132 -1.75 -15.73 -7.07
C VAL A 132 -0.31 -15.51 -7.56
N ILE A 133 0.10 -16.17 -8.64
CA ILE A 133 1.45 -16.00 -9.19
C ILE A 133 1.68 -14.58 -9.73
N ILE A 134 0.67 -14.01 -10.40
CA ILE A 134 0.73 -12.65 -10.94
C ILE A 134 0.79 -11.63 -9.81
N ASP A 135 -0.06 -11.76 -8.79
CA ASP A 135 -0.09 -10.89 -7.62
C ASP A 135 1.25 -10.93 -6.86
N ALA A 136 1.78 -12.14 -6.63
CA ALA A 136 3.11 -12.37 -6.08
C ALA A 136 4.20 -11.66 -6.89
N GLY A 137 4.19 -11.91 -8.20
CA GLY A 137 5.17 -11.38 -9.13
C GLY A 137 5.15 -9.85 -9.14
N ILE A 138 3.97 -9.24 -9.20
CA ILE A 138 3.81 -7.78 -9.17
C ILE A 138 4.32 -7.22 -7.85
N TYR A 139 3.97 -7.81 -6.71
CA TYR A 139 4.44 -7.34 -5.41
C TYR A 139 5.97 -7.39 -5.30
N ILE A 140 6.58 -8.53 -5.64
CA ILE A 140 8.04 -8.72 -5.57
C ILE A 140 8.75 -7.78 -6.55
N VAL A 141 8.30 -7.70 -7.80
CA VAL A 141 8.91 -6.83 -8.81
C VAL A 141 8.82 -5.38 -8.37
N PHE A 142 7.66 -4.93 -7.89
CA PHE A 142 7.49 -3.54 -7.44
C PHE A 142 8.36 -3.22 -6.22
N SER A 143 8.42 -4.14 -5.24
CA SER A 143 9.30 -4.03 -4.07
C SER A 143 10.78 -3.94 -4.47
N LEU A 144 11.23 -4.80 -5.38
CA LEU A 144 12.60 -4.78 -5.91
C LEU A 144 12.90 -3.51 -6.71
N LEU A 145 11.98 -3.06 -7.56
CA LEU A 145 12.14 -1.83 -8.34
C LEU A 145 12.32 -0.63 -7.40
N ILE A 146 11.48 -0.50 -6.37
CA ILE A 146 11.63 0.57 -5.38
C ILE A 146 12.97 0.46 -4.65
N MET A 147 13.38 -0.75 -4.26
CA MET A 147 14.67 -0.98 -3.59
C MET A 147 15.85 -0.59 -4.49
N ILE A 148 15.79 -0.88 -5.79
CA ILE A 148 16.84 -0.50 -6.74
C ILE A 148 16.83 1.02 -6.90
N THR A 149 15.69 1.62 -7.24
CA THR A 149 15.57 3.06 -7.51
C THR A 149 15.98 3.93 -6.33
N THR A 150 15.64 3.53 -5.09
CA THR A 150 16.03 4.25 -3.87
C THR A 150 17.53 4.17 -3.56
N ARG A 151 18.26 3.24 -4.19
CA ARG A 151 19.70 3.03 -3.97
C ARG A 151 20.57 3.44 -5.15
N ILE A 152 19.96 3.80 -6.29
CA ILE A 152 20.70 4.48 -7.36
C ILE A 152 21.21 5.81 -6.81
N PRO A 153 22.53 6.07 -6.82
CA PRO A 153 23.10 7.32 -6.33
C PRO A 153 22.82 8.43 -7.35
N ILE A 154 21.57 8.85 -7.45
CA ILE A 154 21.23 10.09 -8.15
C ILE A 154 21.73 11.21 -7.25
N ARG A 155 22.61 12.05 -7.81
CA ARG A 155 23.49 13.07 -7.20
C ARG A 155 22.93 13.97 -6.08
N HIS A 156 21.62 13.92 -5.79
CA HIS A 156 20.95 14.71 -4.76
C HIS A 156 20.01 13.94 -3.82
N TRP A 157 19.75 12.64 -4.01
CA TRP A 157 18.88 11.83 -3.15
C TRP A 157 19.61 10.61 -2.57
N GLN A 158 20.36 10.84 -1.49
CA GLN A 158 20.94 9.75 -0.71
C GLN A 158 19.97 9.35 0.41
N PHE A 159 19.08 8.41 0.14
CA PHE A 159 18.17 7.90 1.16
C PHE A 159 18.93 7.05 2.20
N SER A 160 18.61 7.28 3.47
CA SER A 160 19.07 6.42 4.55
C SER A 160 18.52 4.98 4.36
N ARG A 161 19.14 4.00 5.01
CA ARG A 161 18.63 2.62 4.99
C ARG A 161 17.22 2.53 5.58
N GLU A 162 16.96 3.34 6.60
CA GLU A 162 15.69 3.37 7.34
C GLU A 162 14.58 4.00 6.49
N ASP A 163 14.89 5.05 5.74
CA ASP A 163 13.97 5.67 4.78
C ASP A 163 13.72 4.78 3.57
N THR A 164 14.74 4.06 3.08
CA THR A 164 14.58 3.09 2.00
C THR A 164 13.55 2.02 2.38
N VAL A 165 13.64 1.49 3.60
CA VAL A 165 12.67 0.51 4.13
C VAL A 165 11.27 1.12 4.23
N ALA A 166 11.16 2.36 4.69
CA ALA A 166 9.88 3.07 4.75
C ALA A 166 9.24 3.24 3.37
N ILE A 167 10.01 3.68 2.37
CA ILE A 167 9.55 3.88 0.99
C ILE A 167 9.15 2.55 0.36
N MET A 168 9.95 1.49 0.54
CA MET A 168 9.67 0.16 -0.01
C MET A 168 8.33 -0.39 0.52
N PHE A 169 8.12 -0.38 1.84
CA PHE A 169 6.86 -0.87 2.40
C PHE A 169 5.67 0.01 2.00
N CYS A 170 5.84 1.34 1.97
CA CYS A 170 4.74 2.23 1.59
C CYS A 170 4.37 2.13 0.11
N GLY A 171 5.33 1.83 -0.78
CA GLY A 171 5.06 1.65 -2.20
C GLY A 171 4.47 0.27 -2.52
N ALA A 172 5.02 -0.80 -1.93
CA ALA A 172 4.58 -2.17 -2.22
C ALA A 172 3.24 -2.53 -1.58
N THR A 173 2.93 -2.00 -0.39
CA THR A 173 1.68 -2.32 0.31
C THR A 173 0.50 -1.56 -0.32
N LYS A 174 -0.55 -2.27 -0.71
CA LYS A 174 -1.79 -1.64 -1.20
C LYS A 174 -2.90 -1.71 -0.15
N THR A 175 -3.67 -0.63 -0.07
CA THR A 175 -4.68 -0.46 0.99
C THR A 175 -6.02 -1.05 0.55
N VAL A 176 -6.24 -2.32 0.89
CA VAL A 176 -7.48 -3.08 0.58
C VAL A 176 -8.73 -2.43 1.17
N ALA A 177 -8.60 -1.79 2.34
CA ALA A 177 -9.69 -1.02 2.94
C ALA A 177 -10.21 0.13 2.05
N MET A 178 -9.37 0.67 1.15
CA MET A 178 -9.77 1.67 0.15
C MET A 178 -10.31 1.02 -1.14
N GLY A 179 -9.81 -0.18 -1.48
CA GLY A 179 -10.23 -0.92 -2.68
C GLY A 179 -11.67 -1.42 -2.61
N VAL A 180 -12.15 -1.85 -1.44
CA VAL A 180 -13.52 -2.38 -1.28
C VAL A 180 -14.59 -1.31 -1.55
N PRO A 181 -14.54 -0.10 -0.95
CA PRO A 181 -15.46 0.98 -1.30
C PRO A 181 -15.39 1.36 -2.79
N LEU A 182 -14.19 1.32 -3.39
CA LEU A 182 -13.99 1.63 -4.80
C LEU A 182 -14.74 0.66 -5.71
N ILE A 183 -14.65 -0.64 -5.48
CA ILE A 183 -15.38 -1.66 -6.24
C ILE A 183 -16.90 -1.44 -6.07
N ASN A 184 -17.36 -1.25 -4.84
CA ASN A 184 -18.79 -1.06 -4.57
C ASN A 184 -19.36 0.19 -5.26
N ILE A 185 -18.62 1.30 -5.28
CA ILE A 185 -19.06 2.55 -5.90
C ILE A 185 -19.01 2.48 -7.43
N LEU A 186 -17.96 1.86 -7.99
CA LEU A 186 -17.81 1.73 -9.43
C LEU A 186 -18.87 0.79 -10.05
N TYR A 187 -19.32 -0.20 -9.27
CA TYR A 187 -20.31 -1.21 -9.69
C TYR A 187 -21.62 -1.12 -8.90
N THR A 188 -21.99 0.06 -8.39
CA THR A 188 -23.23 0.29 -7.59
C THR A 188 -24.53 -0.13 -8.31
N GLY A 189 -24.53 -0.29 -9.63
CA GLY A 189 -25.65 -0.81 -10.43
C GLY A 189 -25.46 -2.22 -10.98
N GLY A 190 -24.35 -2.88 -10.65
CA GLY A 190 -24.01 -4.21 -11.15
C GLY A 190 -24.60 -5.34 -10.30
N ASP A 191 -24.74 -6.52 -10.89
CA ASP A 191 -25.11 -7.72 -10.15
C ASP A 191 -24.12 -7.99 -9.02
N GLN A 192 -24.63 -8.44 -7.86
CA GLN A 192 -23.81 -8.78 -6.70
C GLN A 192 -22.70 -9.79 -7.05
N GLU A 193 -22.96 -10.64 -8.05
CA GLU A 193 -21.98 -11.57 -8.60
C GLU A 193 -20.72 -10.91 -9.16
N VAL A 194 -20.87 -9.79 -9.88
CA VAL A 194 -19.74 -9.03 -10.43
C VAL A 194 -18.92 -8.40 -9.31
N ILE A 195 -19.57 -7.86 -8.29
CA ILE A 195 -18.89 -7.29 -7.11
C ILE A 195 -18.10 -8.39 -6.37
N GLY A 196 -18.69 -9.57 -6.18
CA GLY A 196 -18.02 -10.72 -5.58
C GLY A 196 -16.82 -11.19 -6.39
N LEU A 197 -16.96 -11.27 -7.72
CA LEU A 197 -15.89 -11.68 -8.64
C LEU A 197 -14.71 -10.70 -8.64
N LEU A 198 -14.99 -9.40 -8.67
CA LEU A 198 -13.95 -8.35 -8.64
C LEU A 198 -13.28 -8.22 -7.28
N SER A 199 -13.97 -8.60 -6.20
CA SER A 199 -13.43 -8.58 -4.85
C SER A 199 -12.45 -9.71 -4.58
N LEU A 200 -12.49 -10.79 -5.36
CA LEU A 200 -11.63 -11.95 -5.19
C LEU A 200 -10.12 -11.65 -5.33
N PRO A 201 -9.63 -11.03 -6.43
CA PRO A 201 -8.22 -10.65 -6.54
C PRO A 201 -7.80 -9.72 -5.39
N LEU A 202 -8.68 -8.80 -4.99
CA LEU A 202 -8.39 -7.86 -3.92
C LEU A 202 -8.13 -8.56 -2.58
N ILE A 203 -8.92 -9.58 -2.23
CA ILE A 203 -8.71 -10.36 -1.00
C ILE A 203 -7.48 -11.24 -1.11
N MET A 204 -7.26 -11.91 -2.25
CA MET A 204 -6.09 -12.76 -2.45
C MET A 204 -4.81 -11.94 -2.29
N TYR A 205 -4.73 -10.81 -2.98
CA TYR A 205 -3.63 -9.85 -2.85
C TYR A 205 -3.45 -9.40 -1.38
N HIS A 206 -4.55 -9.17 -0.65
CA HIS A 206 -4.49 -8.74 0.75
C HIS A 206 -3.76 -9.74 1.66
N VAL A 207 -4.10 -11.02 1.54
CA VAL A 207 -3.49 -12.07 2.37
C VAL A 207 -2.04 -12.26 1.95
N GLU A 208 -1.78 -12.20 0.65
CA GLU A 208 -0.45 -12.41 0.10
C GLU A 208 0.55 -11.32 0.52
N GLN A 209 0.15 -10.05 0.46
CA GLN A 209 1.01 -8.94 0.90
C GLN A 209 1.36 -9.03 2.39
N LEU A 210 0.49 -9.61 3.23
CA LEU A 210 0.79 -9.82 4.65
C LEU A 210 1.89 -10.88 4.84
N ILE A 211 1.81 -11.99 4.10
CA ILE A 211 2.80 -13.08 4.15
C ILE A 211 4.13 -12.60 3.59
N MET A 212 4.13 -12.02 2.39
CA MET A 212 5.33 -11.49 1.74
C MET A 212 5.96 -10.37 2.56
N GLY A 213 5.14 -9.44 3.06
CA GLY A 213 5.61 -8.36 3.92
C GLY A 213 6.26 -8.88 5.21
N ALA A 214 5.76 -9.96 5.81
CA ALA A 214 6.39 -10.57 6.97
C ALA A 214 7.78 -11.16 6.66
N ILE A 215 7.93 -11.80 5.50
CA ILE A 215 9.23 -12.33 5.02
C ILE A 215 10.20 -11.18 4.75
N GLU A 216 9.76 -10.14 4.06
CA GLU A 216 10.57 -8.96 3.76
C GLU A 216 11.04 -8.23 5.03
N VAL A 217 10.20 -8.15 6.06
CA VAL A 217 10.59 -7.58 7.36
C VAL A 217 11.83 -8.29 7.92
N LEU A 218 11.91 -9.62 7.83
CA LEU A 218 13.07 -10.37 8.34
C LEU A 218 14.34 -10.08 7.55
N LEU A 219 14.24 -9.99 6.23
CA LEU A 219 15.35 -9.69 5.34
C LEU A 219 15.87 -8.26 5.54
N LEU A 220 14.95 -7.29 5.54
CA LEU A 220 15.27 -5.89 5.71
C LEU A 220 15.81 -5.58 7.10
N LYS A 221 15.25 -6.18 8.16
CA LYS A 221 15.77 -6.00 9.53
C LYS A 221 17.23 -6.42 9.64
N LYS A 222 17.60 -7.57 9.06
CA LYS A 222 18.99 -8.03 8.99
C LYS A 222 19.87 -7.05 8.22
N TRP A 223 19.38 -6.55 7.09
CA TRP A 223 20.10 -5.60 6.24
C TRP A 223 20.32 -4.22 6.90
N VAL A 224 19.30 -3.68 7.58
CA VAL A 224 19.41 -2.41 8.34
C VAL A 224 20.39 -2.57 9.49
N THR A 225 20.24 -3.61 10.30
CA THR A 225 21.11 -3.88 11.47
C THR A 225 22.58 -4.04 11.07
N THR A 226 22.84 -4.76 9.97
CA THR A 226 24.21 -4.97 9.45
C THR A 226 24.80 -3.66 8.94
N GLY A 227 23.98 -2.83 8.29
CA GLY A 227 24.36 -1.49 7.85
C GLY A 227 24.77 -0.57 8.98
N ILE A 228 23.95 -0.51 10.04
CA ILE A 228 24.21 0.30 11.23
C ILE A 228 25.52 -0.16 11.88
N LYS A 229 25.71 -1.46 12.12
CA LYS A 229 26.95 -2.00 12.69
C LYS A 229 28.19 -1.59 11.89
N LYS A 230 28.15 -1.72 10.56
CA LYS A 230 29.27 -1.35 9.68
C LYS A 230 29.59 0.15 9.79
N GLN A 231 28.57 1.00 9.85
CA GLN A 231 28.75 2.45 10.00
C GLN A 231 29.34 2.81 11.38
N SER A 232 28.88 2.15 12.44
CA SER A 232 29.42 2.34 13.80
C SER A 232 30.89 1.93 13.92
N THR A 233 31.29 0.80 13.31
CA THR A 233 32.69 0.36 13.27
C THR A 233 33.57 1.38 12.55
N MET A 234 33.14 1.88 11.38
CA MET A 234 33.90 2.88 10.60
C MET A 234 34.07 4.20 11.36
N LEU A 235 33.08 4.61 12.15
CA LEU A 235 33.16 5.81 13.00
C LEU A 235 34.10 5.61 14.19
N ASN A 236 34.12 4.43 14.79
CA ASN A 236 35.04 4.11 15.88
C ASN A 236 36.49 4.00 15.38
N ASP A 237 36.73 3.36 14.24
CA ASP A 237 38.08 3.28 13.64
C ASP A 237 38.62 4.67 13.26
N ASN A 238 37.77 5.56 12.73
CA ASN A 238 38.14 6.95 12.44
C ASN A 238 38.46 7.77 13.70
N LYS A 239 37.81 7.49 14.84
CA LYS A 239 38.12 8.14 16.12
C LYS A 239 39.43 7.63 16.74
N VAL A 240 39.79 6.37 16.51
CA VAL A 240 40.99 5.73 17.06
C VAL A 240 42.25 6.06 16.25
N ASN A 241 42.14 6.36 14.95
CA ASN A 241 43.29 6.71 14.11
C ASN A 241 43.09 7.98 13.26
N PRO A 242 43.33 9.18 13.83
CA PRO A 242 43.13 10.45 13.13
C PRO A 242 44.11 10.69 11.96
N LYS A 243 45.18 9.90 11.83
CA LYS A 243 46.19 10.06 10.77
C LYS A 243 45.75 9.56 9.39
N MET A 244 44.64 8.82 9.28
CA MET A 244 44.09 8.40 7.98
C MET A 244 43.25 9.48 7.28
N CYS A 245 43.02 10.64 7.93
CA CYS A 245 42.18 11.73 7.44
C CYS A 245 42.70 12.42 6.16
N GLN A 246 43.98 12.28 5.81
CA GLN A 246 44.55 12.92 4.61
C GLN A 246 44.61 12.02 3.37
N LEU A 247 44.57 10.70 3.50
CA LEU A 247 44.72 9.78 2.35
C LEU A 247 43.38 9.33 1.76
N THR A 248 42.31 9.22 2.57
CA THR A 248 41.01 8.72 2.08
C THR A 248 40.14 9.80 1.42
N THR A 249 40.41 11.09 1.68
CA THR A 249 39.68 12.22 1.05
C THR A 249 39.90 12.28 -0.47
N ILE A 250 40.96 11.64 -0.99
CA ILE A 250 41.22 11.58 -2.44
C ILE A 250 40.43 10.45 -3.13
N SER A 251 40.12 9.35 -2.43
CA SER A 251 39.44 8.19 -3.06
C SER A 251 37.90 8.28 -3.05
N VAL A 252 37.29 9.09 -2.19
CA VAL A 252 35.81 9.19 -2.09
C VAL A 252 35.23 10.16 -3.12
N ARG A 253 36.06 10.90 -3.87
CA ARG A 253 35.59 11.82 -4.93
C ARG A 253 35.43 11.16 -6.30
N SER A 254 35.67 9.85 -6.45
CA SER A 254 35.71 9.18 -7.76
C SER A 254 34.89 7.89 -7.90
N SER A 255 33.89 7.63 -7.03
CA SER A 255 33.02 6.45 -7.17
C SER A 255 31.58 6.73 -6.76
#